data_AF-K1TEC4-F1
#
_entry.id   AF-K1TEC4-F1
#
_cell.length_a   1.000
_cell.length_b   1.000
_cell.length_c   1.000
_cell.angle_alpha   90.00
_cell.angle_beta   90.00
_cell.angle_gamma   90.00
#
_symmetry.space_group_name_H-M   'P 1'
#
loop_
_entity.id
_entity.type
_entity.pdbx_description
1 polymer ?
#
loop_
_entity_poly.entity_id
_entity_poly.type
_entity_poly.pdbx_seq_one_letter_code
_entity_poly.pdbx_strand_id
1 'polypeptide(L)'
;TIKPELYEVGLTTGQTPFGHTVPVYDMERTICDLLRSRNSMEIQTFQGALKMYARGKDKDLRTLMRYAGMFRVEKILRQYLEVLL
;
A
#
# COMPACT_ATOMS: atom_id res chain seq x y z
N THR A 1 4.64 -9.89 12.20
CA THR A 1 5.86 -10.14 11.41
C THR A 1 5.51 -10.61 10.02
N ILE A 2 6.25 -10.21 8.99
CA ILE A 2 6.02 -10.62 7.59
C ILE A 2 6.71 -11.97 7.31
N LYS A 3 6.10 -12.77 6.44
CA LYS A 3 6.73 -14.01 5.98
C LYS A 3 7.86 -13.70 4.99
N PRO A 4 8.98 -14.44 5.00
CA PRO A 4 10.12 -14.16 4.12
C PRO A 4 9.75 -14.05 2.64
N GLU A 5 8.86 -14.92 2.15
CA GLU A 5 8.42 -14.92 0.75
C GLU A 5 7.62 -13.68 0.34
N LEU A 6 7.06 -12.95 1.31
CA LEU A 6 6.32 -11.72 1.07
C LEU A 6 7.21 -10.49 1.20
N TYR A 7 8.45 -10.62 1.68
CA TYR A 7 9.34 -9.48 1.89
C TYR A 7 9.66 -8.77 0.56
N GLU A 8 10.02 -9.52 -0.48
CA GLU A 8 10.43 -8.96 -1.77
C GLU A 8 9.30 -8.31 -2.58
N VAL A 9 8.05 -8.57 -2.22
CA VAL A 9 6.88 -8.15 -3.01
C VAL A 9 6.74 -6.63 -3.02
N GLY A 10 6.85 -6.02 -4.19
CA GLY A 10 6.75 -4.57 -4.36
C GLY A 10 7.99 -3.81 -3.90
N LEU A 11 9.12 -4.48 -3.63
CA LEU A 11 10.40 -3.78 -3.46
C LEU A 11 10.79 -3.09 -4.76
N THR A 12 11.21 -1.84 -4.62
CA THR A 12 11.73 -0.97 -5.67
C THR A 12 12.78 -0.04 -5.07
N THR A 13 13.24 0.94 -5.82
CA THR A 13 14.20 1.94 -5.36
C THR A 13 13.60 3.33 -5.39
N GLY A 14 13.85 4.12 -4.34
CA GLY A 14 13.51 5.54 -4.28
C GLY A 14 14.76 6.39 -4.09
N GLN A 15 14.68 7.67 -4.48
CA GLN A 15 15.72 8.65 -4.17
C GLN A 15 15.38 9.37 -2.88
N THR A 16 16.36 9.48 -1.98
CA THR A 16 16.27 10.37 -0.82
C THR A 16 16.40 11.84 -1.27
N PRO A 17 16.02 12.82 -0.42
CA PRO A 17 16.23 14.25 -0.72
C PRO A 17 17.70 14.63 -0.98
N PHE A 18 18.65 13.80 -0.55
CA PHE A 18 20.09 14.00 -0.77
C PHE A 18 20.63 13.26 -2.02
N GLY A 19 19.76 12.63 -2.81
CA GLY A 19 20.13 11.94 -4.06
C GLY A 19 20.69 10.53 -3.89
N HIS A 20 20.56 9.92 -2.70
CA HIS A 20 20.91 8.52 -2.49
C HIS A 20 19.76 7.58 -2.85
N THR A 21 20.08 6.51 -3.59
CA THR A 21 19.13 5.46 -3.94
C THR A 21 19.01 4.45 -2.82
N VAL A 22 17.79 4.22 -2.34
CA VAL A 22 17.49 3.31 -1.23
C VAL A 22 16.34 2.37 -1.60
N PRO A 23 16.31 1.12 -1.06
CA PRO A 23 15.19 0.22 -1.26
C PRO A 23 13.95 0.77 -0.55
N VAL A 24 12.82 0.76 -1.25
CA VAL A 24 11.50 1.18 -0.74
C VAL A 24 10.43 0.22 -1.26
N TYR A 25 9.24 0.28 -0.69
CA TYR A 25 8.08 -0.40 -1.26
C TYR A 25 7.32 0.52 -2.21
N ASP A 26 6.77 -0.05 -3.28
CA ASP A 26 5.84 0.64 -4.18
C ASP A 26 4.54 1.07 -3.43
N MET A 27 3.73 1.88 -4.11
CA MET A 27 2.52 2.44 -3.50
C MET A 27 1.50 1.36 -3.17
N GLU A 28 1.31 0.39 -4.07
CA GLU A 28 0.37 -0.72 -3.93
C GLU A 28 0.68 -1.56 -2.70
N ARG A 29 1.96 -1.89 -2.50
CA ARG A 29 2.45 -2.62 -1.34
C ARG A 29 2.28 -1.80 -0.07
N THR A 30 2.60 -0.51 -0.13
CA THR A 30 2.41 0.41 1.01
C THR A 30 0.95 0.46 1.46
N ILE A 31 -0.02 0.54 0.53
CA ILE A 31 -1.46 0.50 0.86
C ILE A 31 -1.84 -0.83 1.51
N CYS A 32 -1.34 -1.96 1.00
CA CYS A 32 -1.62 -3.27 1.59
C CYS A 32 -1.09 -3.37 3.03
N ASP A 33 0.11 -2.86 3.29
CA ASP A 33 0.69 -2.84 4.64
C ASP A 33 -0.09 -1.92 5.58
N LEU A 34 -0.53 -0.74 5.12
CA LEU A 34 -1.40 0.15 5.89
C LEU A 34 -2.73 -0.51 6.26
N LEU A 35 -3.34 -1.28 5.36
CA LEU A 35 -4.58 -2.01 5.64
C LEU A 35 -4.40 -3.11 6.71
N ARG A 36 -3.22 -3.74 6.75
CA ARG A 36 -2.88 -4.74 7.76
C ARG A 36 -2.64 -4.11 9.13
N SER A 37 -2.01 -2.94 9.17
CA SER A 37 -1.68 -2.21 10.40
C SER A 37 -2.73 -1.16 10.81
N ARG A 38 -3.88 -1.09 10.12
CA ARG A 38 -4.90 -0.05 10.36
C ARG A 38 -5.34 0.12 11.82
N ASN A 39 -5.32 -0.97 12.61
CA ASN A 39 -5.74 -0.95 14.01
C ASN A 39 -4.66 -0.37 14.94
N SER A 40 -3.43 -0.22 14.46
CA SER A 40 -2.30 0.37 15.20
C SER A 40 -1.95 1.77 14.70
N MET A 41 -2.83 2.42 13.94
CA MET A 41 -2.62 3.75 13.38
C MET A 41 -3.82 4.65 13.65
N GLU A 42 -3.57 5.96 13.67
CA GLU A 42 -4.63 6.94 13.74
C GLU A 42 -5.50 6.87 12.47
N ILE A 43 -6.81 6.90 12.66
CA ILE A 43 -7.77 6.75 11.57
C ILE A 43 -7.63 7.85 10.50
N GLN A 44 -7.28 9.09 10.90
CA GLN A 44 -7.11 10.20 9.97
C GLN A 44 -5.91 9.97 9.04
N THR A 45 -4.78 9.52 9.58
CA THR A 45 -3.57 9.16 8.82
C THR A 45 -3.87 8.05 7.82
N PHE A 46 -4.55 7.00 8.27
CA PHE A 46 -4.95 5.88 7.41
C PHE A 46 -5.89 6.31 6.27
N GLN A 47 -6.95 7.07 6.59
CA GLN A 47 -7.89 7.57 5.59
C GLN A 47 -7.23 8.56 4.62
N GLY A 48 -6.32 9.39 5.11
CA GLY A 48 -5.55 10.33 4.29
C GLY A 48 -4.74 9.59 3.23
N ALA A 49 -3.97 8.57 3.64
CA ALA A 49 -3.16 7.76 2.73
C ALA A 49 -4.02 7.05 1.66
N LEU A 50 -5.13 6.43 2.06
CA LEU A 50 -6.06 5.77 1.12
C LEU A 50 -6.66 6.77 0.11
N LYS A 51 -7.12 7.94 0.58
CA LYS A 51 -7.67 8.98 -0.29
C LYS A 51 -6.61 9.51 -1.26
N MET A 52 -5.38 9.71 -0.80
CA MET A 52 -4.26 10.14 -1.66
C MET A 52 -3.99 9.12 -2.76
N TYR A 53 -3.92 7.84 -2.41
CA TYR A 53 -3.72 6.78 -3.39
C TYR A 53 -4.88 6.69 -4.39
N ALA A 54 -6.13 6.71 -3.92
CA ALA A 54 -7.32 6.63 -4.79
C ALA A 54 -7.38 7.79 -5.80
N ARG A 55 -6.98 9.00 -5.38
CA ARG A 55 -6.91 10.20 -6.25
C ARG A 55 -5.69 10.23 -7.17
N GLY A 56 -4.67 9.41 -6.88
CA GLY A 56 -3.46 9.30 -7.70
C GLY A 56 -3.77 8.89 -9.14
N LYS A 57 -3.05 9.48 -10.10
CA LYS A 57 -3.19 9.17 -11.53
C LYS A 57 -2.45 7.89 -11.91
N ASP A 58 -1.31 7.64 -11.27
CA ASP A 58 -0.41 6.52 -11.59
C ASP A 58 -0.68 5.28 -10.71
N LYS A 59 -1.88 5.16 -10.15
CA LYS A 59 -2.27 3.98 -9.36
C LYS A 59 -2.43 2.75 -10.26
N ASP A 60 -1.87 1.62 -9.85
CA ASP A 60 -2.06 0.34 -10.53
C ASP A 60 -3.01 -0.55 -9.72
N LEU A 61 -4.30 -0.45 -10.03
CA LEU A 61 -5.35 -1.25 -9.38
C LEU A 61 -5.17 -2.76 -9.60
N ARG A 62 -4.55 -3.18 -10.70
CA ARG A 62 -4.30 -4.61 -10.96
C ARG A 62 -3.26 -5.14 -9.99
N THR A 63 -2.14 -4.42 -9.85
CA THR A 63 -1.07 -4.79 -8.91
C THR A 63 -1.55 -4.69 -7.47
N LEU A 64 -2.34 -3.66 -7.12
CA LEU A 64 -2.95 -3.51 -5.81
C LEU A 64 -3.78 -4.73 -5.42
N MET A 65 -4.70 -5.16 -6.30
CA MET A 65 -5.58 -6.30 -6.02
C MET A 65 -4.79 -7.60 -5.90
N ARG A 66 -3.74 -7.78 -6.71
CA ARG A 66 -2.83 -8.93 -6.60
C ARG A 66 -2.17 -8.96 -5.22
N TYR A 67 -1.57 -7.85 -4.78
CA TYR A 67 -0.94 -7.77 -3.46
C TYR A 67 -1.97 -7.95 -2.34
N ALA A 68 -3.15 -7.35 -2.47
CA ALA A 68 -4.20 -7.46 -1.45
C ALA A 68 -4.62 -8.91 -1.20
N GLY A 69 -4.64 -9.76 -2.24
CA GLY A 69 -4.82 -11.21 -2.10
C GLY A 69 -3.69 -11.88 -1.33
N MET A 70 -2.43 -11.60 -1.71
CA MET A 70 -1.23 -12.15 -1.05
C MET A 70 -1.15 -11.78 0.44
N PHE A 71 -1.52 -10.54 0.77
CA PHE A 71 -1.51 -9.97 2.12
C PHE A 71 -2.81 -10.18 2.89
N ARG A 72 -3.81 -10.83 2.27
CA ARG A 72 -5.13 -11.14 2.86
C ARG A 72 -5.90 -9.90 3.33
N VAL A 73 -5.77 -8.79 2.61
CA VAL A 73 -6.48 -7.53 2.85
C VAL A 73 -7.49 -7.18 1.77
N GLU A 74 -7.71 -8.07 0.80
CA GLU A 74 -8.61 -7.82 -0.33
C GLU A 74 -10.03 -7.41 0.11
N LYS A 75 -10.63 -8.14 1.05
CA LYS A 75 -12.00 -7.86 1.51
C LYS A 75 -12.14 -6.43 2.03
N ILE A 76 -11.21 -5.99 2.87
CA ILE A 76 -11.27 -4.64 3.44
C ILE A 76 -10.89 -3.57 2.43
N LEU A 77 -9.93 -3.85 1.55
CA LEU A 77 -9.57 -2.93 0.48
C LEU A 77 -10.79 -2.60 -0.38
N ARG A 78 -11.57 -3.62 -0.80
CA ARG A 78 -12.78 -3.43 -1.62
C ARG A 78 -13.79 -2.50 -0.95
N GLN A 79 -14.06 -2.69 0.34
CA GLN A 79 -14.97 -1.82 1.11
C GLN A 79 -14.55 -0.35 1.08
N TYR A 80 -13.25 -0.05 1.10
CA TYR A 80 -12.78 1.33 0.99
C TYR A 80 -12.80 1.86 -0.44
N LEU A 81 -12.40 1.04 -1.41
CA LEU A 81 -12.37 1.47 -2.81
C LEU A 81 -13.77 1.75 -3.37
N GLU A 82 -14.79 0.97 -2.98
CA GLU A 82 -16.20 1.20 -3.36
C GLU A 82 -16.73 2.59 -2.96
N VAL A 83 -16.14 3.21 -1.94
CA VAL A 83 -16.54 4.54 -1.45
C VAL A 83 -15.68 5.64 -2.06
N LEU A 84 -14.45 5.33 -2.45
CA LEU A 84 -13.44 6.32 -2.85
C LEU A 84 -13.28 6.49 -4.37
N LEU A 85 -13.74 5.52 -5.17
CA LEU A 85 -13.67 5.50 -6.63
C LEU A 85 -15.07 5.49 -7.23
#